data_AF-A0A0B8Q3Q3-F1
#
_entry.id   AF-A0A0B8Q3Q3-F1
#
_cell.length_a   1.000
_cell.length_b   1.000
_cell.length_c   1.000
_cell.angle_alpha   90.00
_cell.angle_beta   90.00
_cell.angle_gamma   90.00
#
_symmetry.space_group_name_H-M   'P 1'
#
loop_
_entity.id
_entity.type
_entity.pdbx_description
1 polymer ?
#
loop_
_entity_poly.entity_id
_entity_poly.type
_entity_poly.pdbx_seq_one_letter_code
_entity_poly.pdbx_strand_id
1 'polypeptide(L)'
;MGMKGRRIRALIKNDINLYGYHLPLDIHPEIGNNARLAELLDIVVEGGLEGHPQSVAMYGRLKTPMQASEFAEKIGLVLNREPMHIAPESDKTVIETVGWCTGGGQDFINLAADFGLDAFISGEISERTTYSAREQDIHYFAAGHHATERYGIKALGEWLEAEHGMDVTFIDIDNPV
;
A
#
# COMPACT_ATOMS: atom_id res chain seq x y z
N MET A 1 30.79 -3.78 16.51
CA MET A 1 29.39 -4.30 16.54
C MET A 1 28.58 -3.59 15.48
N GLY A 2 27.89 -4.33 14.61
CA GLY A 2 27.06 -3.77 13.54
C GLY A 2 25.71 -3.21 14.02
N MET A 3 24.95 -2.65 13.08
CA MET A 3 23.62 -2.05 13.30
C MET A 3 22.68 -2.95 14.12
N LYS A 4 22.53 -4.23 13.73
CA LYS A 4 21.64 -5.20 14.39
C LYS A 4 21.94 -5.35 15.88
N GLY A 5 23.23 -5.46 16.24
CA GLY A 5 23.65 -5.61 17.63
C GLY A 5 23.38 -4.37 18.48
N ARG A 6 23.46 -3.16 17.90
CA ARG A 6 23.11 -1.91 18.61
C ARG A 6 21.62 -1.84 18.92
N ARG A 7 20.75 -2.19 17.96
CA ARG A 7 19.28 -2.18 18.12
C ARG A 7 18.82 -3.19 19.19
N ILE A 8 19.26 -4.44 19.08
CA ILE A 8 18.87 -5.50 20.05
C ILE A 8 19.32 -5.14 21.46
N ARG A 9 20.55 -4.63 21.61
CA ARG A 9 21.07 -4.22 22.92
C ARG A 9 20.25 -3.10 23.55
N ALA A 10 19.75 -2.15 22.75
CA ALA A 10 18.92 -1.06 23.27
C ALA A 10 17.59 -1.59 23.83
N LEU A 11 16.96 -2.56 23.16
CA LEU A 11 15.72 -3.19 23.65
C LEU A 11 15.97 -3.94 24.97
N ILE A 12 16.98 -4.81 25.01
CA ILE A 12 17.30 -5.62 26.20
C ILE A 12 17.67 -4.73 27.40
N LYS A 13 18.47 -3.67 27.20
CA LYS A 13 18.91 -2.79 28.30
C LYS A 13 17.78 -2.01 28.96
N ASN A 14 16.64 -1.87 28.29
CA ASN A 14 15.50 -1.09 28.77
C ASN A 14 14.24 -1.95 28.93
N ASP A 15 14.39 -3.29 28.95
CA ASP A 15 13.29 -4.25 29.10
C ASP A 15 12.11 -4.03 28.12
N ILE A 16 12.43 -3.66 26.87
CA ILE A 16 11.43 -3.39 25.82
C ILE A 16 11.12 -4.68 25.05
N ASN A 17 9.84 -5.03 24.99
CA ASN A 17 9.33 -6.08 24.11
C ASN A 17 9.17 -5.53 22.68
N LEU A 18 9.62 -6.29 21.68
CA LEU A 18 9.43 -5.97 20.26
C LEU A 18 8.52 -7.02 19.62
N TYR A 19 7.41 -6.57 19.07
CA TYR A 19 6.50 -7.36 18.25
C TYR A 19 6.56 -6.88 16.81
N GLY A 20 6.44 -7.80 15.86
CA GLY A 20 6.41 -7.49 14.44
C GLY A 20 5.35 -8.34 13.75
N TYR A 21 4.39 -7.66 13.12
CA TYR A 21 3.40 -8.26 12.24
C TYR A 21 3.68 -7.79 10.83
N HIS A 22 3.95 -8.74 9.93
CA HIS A 22 4.22 -8.48 8.52
C HIS A 22 2.93 -8.75 7.73
N LEU A 23 2.93 -9.75 6.84
CA LEU A 23 1.77 -10.16 6.03
C LEU A 23 0.42 -10.21 6.76
N PRO A 24 0.30 -10.69 8.03
CA PRO A 24 -0.98 -10.65 8.73
C PRO A 24 -1.56 -9.23 8.89
N LEU A 25 -0.71 -8.22 9.05
CA LEU A 25 -1.10 -6.82 9.12
C LEU A 25 -1.32 -6.22 7.73
N ASP A 26 -0.77 -6.77 6.66
CA ASP A 26 -1.08 -6.31 5.30
C ASP A 26 -2.47 -6.75 4.84
N ILE A 27 -2.85 -7.99 5.17
CA ILE A 27 -4.06 -8.63 4.63
C ILE A 27 -5.27 -8.58 5.58
N HIS A 28 -5.13 -8.04 6.79
CA HIS A 28 -6.25 -7.98 7.72
C HIS A 28 -7.39 -7.14 7.13
N PRO A 29 -8.63 -7.67 7.04
CA PRO A 29 -9.71 -7.04 6.27
C PRO A 29 -10.16 -5.68 6.82
N GLU A 30 -10.01 -5.47 8.13
CA GLU A 30 -10.38 -4.21 8.77
C GLU A 30 -9.16 -3.30 8.97
N ILE A 31 -8.22 -3.68 9.82
CA ILE A 31 -7.09 -2.81 10.20
C ILE A 31 -5.86 -2.93 9.29
N GLY A 32 -5.90 -3.73 8.23
CA GLY A 32 -4.69 -4.01 7.45
C GLY A 32 -4.24 -2.89 6.53
N ASN A 33 -2.97 -2.88 6.12
CA ASN A 33 -2.42 -1.84 5.25
C ASN A 33 -3.22 -1.69 3.95
N ASN A 34 -3.55 -2.80 3.28
CA ASN A 34 -4.34 -2.77 2.06
C ASN A 34 -5.78 -2.26 2.28
N ALA A 35 -6.41 -2.64 3.40
CA ALA A 35 -7.76 -2.20 3.74
C ALA A 35 -7.80 -0.69 4.04
N ARG A 36 -6.82 -0.20 4.80
CA ARG A 36 -6.71 1.22 5.14
C ARG A 36 -6.36 2.08 3.93
N LEU A 37 -5.48 1.60 3.03
CA LEU A 37 -5.19 2.31 1.79
C LEU A 37 -6.44 2.42 0.90
N ALA A 38 -7.22 1.35 0.79
CA ALA A 38 -8.46 1.36 0.01
C ALA A 38 -9.48 2.36 0.56
N GLU A 39 -9.67 2.39 1.89
CA GLU A 39 -10.54 3.35 2.56
C GLU A 39 -10.11 4.81 2.27
N LEU A 40 -8.83 5.10 2.45
CA LEU A 40 -8.23 6.41 2.23
C LEU A 40 -8.38 6.92 0.78
N LEU A 41 -8.37 6.00 -0.19
CA LEU A 41 -8.48 6.32 -1.62
C LEU A 41 -9.91 6.20 -2.17
N ASP A 42 -10.91 5.92 -1.32
CA ASP A 42 -12.29 5.63 -1.72
C ASP A 42 -12.42 4.50 -2.74
N ILE A 43 -11.66 3.43 -2.53
CA ILE A 43 -11.77 2.20 -3.31
C ILE A 43 -12.73 1.26 -2.59
N VAL A 44 -13.73 0.77 -3.31
CA VAL A 44 -14.60 -0.34 -2.88
C VAL A 44 -13.87 -1.64 -3.19
N VAL A 45 -13.46 -2.37 -2.16
CA VAL A 45 -12.74 -3.64 -2.30
C VAL A 45 -13.68 -4.71 -2.86
N GLU A 46 -13.28 -5.37 -3.96
CA GLU A 46 -14.03 -6.45 -4.59
C GLU A 46 -13.43 -7.83 -4.29
N GLY A 47 -12.11 -7.91 -4.09
CA GLY A 47 -11.45 -9.18 -3.76
C GLY A 47 -9.94 -9.13 -3.78
N GLY A 48 -9.35 -10.32 -3.72
CA GLY A 48 -7.90 -10.55 -3.88
C GLY A 48 -7.54 -10.91 -5.32
N LEU A 49 -6.40 -10.42 -5.80
CA LEU A 49 -5.89 -10.69 -7.15
C LEU A 49 -5.32 -12.10 -7.33
N GLU A 50 -4.78 -12.70 -6.28
CA GLU A 50 -3.98 -13.95 -6.36
C GLU A 50 -4.83 -15.22 -6.42
N GLY A 51 -6.16 -15.10 -6.47
CA GLY A 51 -7.07 -16.24 -6.62
C GLY A 51 -7.20 -17.12 -5.38
N HIS A 52 -6.76 -16.65 -4.21
CA HIS A 52 -6.90 -17.37 -2.94
C HIS A 52 -7.30 -16.44 -1.77
N PRO A 53 -7.85 -16.97 -0.67
CA PRO A 53 -8.39 -16.16 0.43
C PRO A 53 -7.38 -15.26 1.15
N GLN A 54 -6.08 -15.58 1.09
CA GLN A 54 -5.01 -14.83 1.74
C GLN A 54 -4.21 -13.95 0.77
N SER A 55 -4.89 -13.41 -0.24
CA SER A 55 -4.28 -12.53 -1.23
C SER A 55 -3.71 -11.28 -0.55
N VAL A 56 -2.46 -10.97 -0.86
CA VAL A 56 -1.79 -9.72 -0.47
C VAL A 56 -2.13 -8.62 -1.46
N ALA A 57 -2.11 -8.94 -2.76
CA ALA A 57 -2.59 -8.01 -3.77
C ALA A 57 -4.12 -8.01 -3.83
N MET A 58 -4.73 -6.84 -3.83
CA MET A 58 -6.18 -6.65 -3.79
C MET A 58 -6.65 -5.92 -5.05
N TYR A 59 -7.95 -6.02 -5.35
CA TYR A 59 -8.56 -5.21 -6.40
C TYR A 59 -9.97 -4.74 -6.02
N GLY A 60 -10.44 -3.74 -6.76
CA GLY A 60 -11.73 -3.12 -6.55
C GLY A 60 -11.99 -1.98 -7.54
N ARG A 61 -12.91 -1.10 -7.16
CA ARG A 61 -13.30 0.05 -7.98
C ARG A 61 -13.30 1.35 -7.18
N LEU A 62 -12.95 2.44 -7.85
CA LEU A 62 -13.17 3.77 -7.30
C LEU A 62 -14.67 4.03 -7.16
N LYS A 63 -15.09 4.62 -6.03
CA LYS A 63 -16.49 5.05 -5.85
C LYS A 63 -16.96 6.01 -6.96
N THR A 64 -16.05 6.82 -7.47
CA THR A 64 -16.25 7.73 -8.60
C THR A 64 -15.07 7.57 -9.56
N PRO A 65 -15.27 7.08 -10.79
CA PRO A 65 -14.22 7.05 -11.80
C PRO A 65 -13.66 8.45 -12.04
N MET A 66 -12.34 8.56 -12.27
CA MET A 66 -11.65 9.84 -12.44
C MET A 66 -10.47 9.72 -13.40
N GLN A 67 -9.92 10.86 -13.81
CA GLN A 67 -8.73 10.87 -14.65
C GLN A 67 -7.50 10.40 -13.87
N ALA A 68 -6.55 9.75 -14.56
CA ALA A 68 -5.31 9.28 -13.94
C ALA A 68 -4.50 10.40 -13.27
N SER A 69 -4.54 11.62 -13.82
CA SER A 69 -3.93 12.81 -13.20
C SER A 69 -4.63 13.20 -11.88
N GLU A 70 -5.96 13.20 -11.86
CA GLU A 70 -6.74 13.49 -10.65
C GLU A 70 -6.51 12.41 -9.58
N PHE A 71 -6.34 11.16 -10.01
CA PHE A 71 -6.02 10.07 -9.11
C PHE A 71 -4.60 10.17 -8.53
N ALA A 72 -3.59 10.56 -9.34
CA ALA A 72 -2.26 10.88 -8.86
C ALA A 72 -2.28 12.00 -7.80
N GLU A 73 -3.03 13.07 -8.05
CA GLU A 73 -3.21 14.18 -7.10
C GLU A 73 -3.88 13.72 -5.81
N LYS A 74 -4.93 12.90 -5.91
CA LYS A 74 -5.60 12.31 -4.74
C LYS A 74 -4.64 11.47 -3.89
N ILE A 75 -3.87 10.58 -4.51
CA ILE A 75 -2.84 9.79 -3.82
C ILE A 75 -1.84 10.73 -3.13
N GLY A 76 -1.39 11.75 -3.86
CA GLY A 76 -0.51 12.81 -3.37
C GLY A 76 -0.98 13.44 -2.06
N LEU A 77 -2.23 13.89 -2.05
CA LEU A 77 -2.85 14.58 -0.91
C LEU A 77 -3.09 13.63 0.27
N VAL A 78 -3.63 12.44 0.01
CA VAL A 78 -4.03 11.48 1.05
C VAL A 78 -2.83 10.88 1.76
N LEU A 79 -1.75 10.61 1.01
CA LEU A 79 -0.52 10.02 1.55
C LEU A 79 0.50 11.07 1.99
N ASN A 80 0.25 12.35 1.69
CA ASN A 80 1.22 13.44 1.86
C ASN A 80 2.55 13.13 1.13
N ARG A 81 2.44 12.57 -0.08
CA ARG A 81 3.56 12.14 -0.92
C ARG A 81 3.13 12.04 -2.38
N GLU A 82 3.75 12.83 -3.24
CA GLU A 82 3.54 12.73 -4.69
C GLU A 82 3.97 11.34 -5.20
N PRO A 83 3.05 10.57 -5.82
CA PRO A 83 3.40 9.28 -6.39
C PRO A 83 4.17 9.42 -7.70
N MET A 84 5.03 8.47 -8.00
CA MET A 84 5.54 8.30 -9.37
C MET A 84 4.46 7.64 -10.21
N HIS A 85 3.91 8.37 -11.18
CA HIS A 85 2.95 7.85 -12.14
C HIS A 85 3.63 7.40 -13.44
N ILE A 86 3.38 6.17 -13.85
CA ILE A 86 3.71 5.67 -15.19
C ILE A 86 2.40 5.45 -15.94
N ALA A 87 2.21 6.21 -17.01
CA ALA A 87 1.08 6.05 -17.91
C ALA A 87 1.31 4.89 -18.90
N PRO A 88 0.24 4.20 -19.33
CA PRO A 88 0.30 3.28 -20.46
C PRO A 88 0.62 4.03 -21.76
N GLU A 89 0.97 3.32 -22.83
CA GLU A 89 1.20 3.93 -24.15
C GLU A 89 -0.09 4.35 -24.86
N SER A 90 -1.23 3.79 -24.48
CA SER A 90 -2.52 4.16 -25.06
C SER A 90 -3.02 5.52 -24.56
N ASP A 91 -4.09 6.02 -25.19
CA ASP A 91 -4.79 7.23 -24.76
C ASP A 91 -5.75 6.98 -23.58
N LYS A 92 -5.63 5.83 -22.88
CA LYS A 92 -6.42 5.52 -21.69
C LYS A 92 -6.09 6.53 -20.59
N THR A 93 -7.13 7.18 -20.08
CA THR A 93 -7.00 8.24 -19.07
C THR A 93 -7.96 8.10 -17.91
N VAL A 94 -9.06 7.39 -18.06
CA VAL A 94 -10.06 7.17 -16.99
C VAL A 94 -9.68 5.91 -16.21
N ILE A 95 -9.71 6.02 -14.88
CA ILE A 95 -9.55 4.90 -13.97
C ILE A 95 -10.89 4.63 -13.31
N GLU A 96 -11.40 3.41 -13.45
CA GLU A 96 -12.53 2.89 -12.67
C GLU A 96 -12.07 1.75 -11.77
N THR A 97 -11.29 0.82 -12.31
CA THR A 97 -10.83 -0.38 -11.65
C THR A 97 -9.37 -0.26 -11.21
N VAL A 98 -9.08 -0.67 -9.98
CA VAL A 98 -7.75 -0.48 -9.37
C VAL A 98 -7.33 -1.76 -8.68
N GLY A 99 -6.10 -2.19 -8.94
CA GLY A 99 -5.39 -3.19 -8.16
C GLY A 99 -4.38 -2.51 -7.24
N TRP A 100 -4.07 -3.08 -6.09
CA TRP A 100 -3.03 -2.55 -5.22
C TRP A 100 -2.38 -3.60 -4.32
N CYS A 101 -1.16 -3.30 -3.92
CA CYS A 101 -0.43 -3.97 -2.86
C CYS A 101 0.49 -2.95 -2.19
N THR A 102 0.29 -2.66 -0.90
CA THR A 102 1.17 -1.73 -0.15
C THR A 102 2.62 -2.21 -0.13
N GLY A 103 3.56 -1.30 0.15
CA GLY A 103 4.98 -1.65 0.26
C GLY A 103 5.62 -2.09 -1.07
N GLY A 104 6.37 -3.18 -1.04
CA GLY A 104 7.16 -3.71 -2.16
C GLY A 104 6.39 -4.59 -3.16
N GLY A 105 5.15 -4.25 -3.50
CA GLY A 105 4.23 -5.06 -4.30
C GLY A 105 4.29 -4.88 -5.83
N GLN A 106 5.31 -4.21 -6.36
CA GLN A 106 5.40 -3.84 -7.78
C GLN A 106 5.28 -5.00 -8.78
N ASP A 107 5.58 -6.23 -8.37
CA ASP A 107 5.57 -7.41 -9.25
C ASP A 107 4.15 -7.91 -9.56
N PHE A 108 3.16 -7.49 -8.78
CA PHE A 108 1.75 -7.82 -9.04
C PHE A 108 1.14 -7.01 -10.18
N ILE A 109 1.88 -6.06 -10.78
CA ILE A 109 1.38 -5.28 -11.93
C ILE A 109 0.94 -6.17 -13.09
N ASN A 110 1.68 -7.24 -13.40
CA ASN A 110 1.33 -8.13 -14.51
C ASN A 110 0.01 -8.85 -14.22
N LEU A 111 -0.20 -9.26 -12.95
CA LEU A 111 -1.45 -9.89 -12.53
C LEU A 111 -2.62 -8.91 -12.61
N ALA A 112 -2.42 -7.65 -12.23
CA ALA A 112 -3.43 -6.60 -12.35
C ALA A 112 -3.80 -6.31 -13.82
N ALA A 113 -2.79 -6.29 -14.71
CA ALA A 113 -2.99 -6.09 -16.15
C ALA A 113 -3.69 -7.28 -16.80
N ASP A 114 -3.31 -8.53 -16.46
CA ASP A 114 -3.98 -9.76 -16.91
C ASP A 114 -5.45 -9.79 -16.46
N PHE A 115 -5.75 -9.19 -15.31
CA PHE A 115 -7.11 -9.03 -14.79
C PHE A 115 -7.90 -7.90 -15.48
N GLY A 116 -7.25 -7.14 -16.37
CA GLY A 116 -7.86 -6.07 -17.16
C GLY A 116 -8.13 -4.79 -16.37
N LEU A 117 -7.38 -4.52 -15.30
CA LEU A 117 -7.57 -3.34 -14.46
C LEU A 117 -7.04 -2.06 -15.12
N ASP A 118 -7.59 -0.91 -14.71
CA ASP A 118 -7.18 0.39 -15.25
C ASP A 118 -5.91 0.93 -14.60
N ALA A 119 -5.71 0.61 -13.33
CA ALA A 119 -4.56 1.05 -12.58
C ALA A 119 -4.06 -0.01 -11.60
N PHE A 120 -2.76 0.08 -11.27
CA PHE A 120 -2.14 -0.65 -10.19
C PHE A 120 -1.33 0.28 -9.28
N ILE A 121 -1.47 0.13 -7.97
CA ILE A 121 -0.77 0.93 -6.96
C ILE A 121 0.17 0.02 -6.16
N SER A 122 1.41 0.46 -5.96
CA SER A 122 2.27 -0.09 -4.93
C SER A 122 3.10 1.00 -4.26
N GLY A 123 3.88 0.64 -3.24
CA GLY A 123 4.80 1.58 -2.59
C GLY A 123 6.04 1.81 -3.45
N GLU A 124 6.70 0.73 -3.83
CA GLU A 124 7.96 0.76 -4.59
C GLU A 124 7.76 0.69 -6.11
N ILE A 125 8.86 0.83 -6.86
CA ILE A 125 8.89 0.60 -8.31
C ILE A 125 10.23 -0.01 -8.71
N SER A 126 10.23 -0.83 -9.76
CA SER A 126 11.42 -1.32 -10.44
C SER A 126 11.42 -0.91 -11.91
N GLU A 127 12.59 -0.98 -12.56
CA GLU A 127 12.74 -0.64 -13.98
C GLU A 127 11.74 -1.41 -14.87
N ARG A 128 11.64 -2.74 -14.69
CA ARG A 128 10.67 -3.62 -15.37
C ARG A 128 9.22 -3.15 -15.27
N THR A 129 8.84 -2.57 -14.13
CA THR A 129 7.47 -2.12 -13.85
C THR A 129 7.04 -1.03 -14.82
N THR A 130 7.99 -0.21 -15.30
CA THR A 130 7.72 0.85 -16.27
C THR A 130 7.30 0.27 -17.62
N TYR A 131 7.95 -0.79 -18.08
CA TYR A 131 7.60 -1.48 -19.32
C TYR A 131 6.30 -2.25 -19.17
N SER A 132 6.09 -2.94 -18.05
CA SER A 132 4.80 -3.59 -17.78
C SER A 132 3.63 -2.60 -17.86
N ALA A 133 3.75 -1.42 -17.24
CA ALA A 133 2.69 -0.40 -17.30
C ALA A 133 2.41 0.08 -18.74
N ARG A 134 3.49 0.41 -19.47
CA ARG A 134 3.43 0.92 -20.84
C ARG A 134 2.85 -0.08 -21.82
N GLU A 135 3.39 -1.30 -21.81
CA GLU A 135 3.12 -2.33 -22.81
C GLU A 135 1.84 -3.13 -22.52
N GLN A 136 1.38 -3.17 -21.28
CA GLN A 136 0.17 -3.92 -20.88
C GLN A 136 -1.05 -3.02 -20.61
N ASP A 137 -0.97 -1.74 -21.02
CA ASP A 137 -2.10 -0.80 -21.01
C ASP A 137 -2.72 -0.55 -19.62
N ILE A 138 -1.87 -0.40 -18.60
CA ILE A 138 -2.27 -0.14 -17.21
C ILE A 138 -1.52 1.07 -16.61
N HIS A 139 -2.23 1.94 -15.89
CA HIS A 139 -1.57 3.00 -15.12
C HIS A 139 -0.88 2.41 -13.90
N TYR A 140 0.36 2.82 -13.62
CA TYR A 140 1.07 2.43 -12.41
C TYR A 140 1.36 3.62 -11.51
N PHE A 141 1.13 3.47 -10.20
CA PHE A 141 1.45 4.49 -9.20
C PHE A 141 2.39 3.91 -8.13
N ALA A 142 3.61 4.42 -8.07
CA ALA A 142 4.54 4.18 -6.96
C ALA A 142 4.33 5.24 -5.89
N ALA A 143 3.62 4.88 -4.82
CA ALA A 143 3.09 5.79 -3.81
C ALA A 143 3.95 5.85 -2.53
N GLY A 144 5.09 5.16 -2.50
CA GLY A 144 6.03 5.07 -1.38
C GLY A 144 5.80 3.87 -0.46
N HIS A 145 6.87 3.14 -0.13
CA HIS A 145 6.78 1.96 0.74
C HIS A 145 6.29 2.34 2.12
N HIS A 146 6.98 3.28 2.77
CA HIS A 146 6.57 3.75 4.09
C HIS A 146 5.20 4.44 4.05
N ALA A 147 5.00 5.32 3.06
CA ALA A 147 3.76 6.08 2.94
C ALA A 147 2.52 5.20 2.82
N THR A 148 2.63 4.02 2.18
CA THR A 148 1.51 3.07 2.05
C THR A 148 1.33 2.11 3.23
N GLU A 149 2.32 1.93 4.10
CA GLU A 149 2.29 0.93 5.20
C GLU A 149 2.17 1.51 6.62
N ARG A 150 2.06 2.83 6.77
CA ARG A 150 1.92 3.46 8.09
C ARG A 150 0.53 3.27 8.73
N TYR A 151 -0.48 2.98 7.92
CA TYR A 151 -1.87 3.04 8.37
C TYR A 151 -2.32 1.76 9.08
N GLY A 152 -1.79 0.59 8.73
CA GLY A 152 -2.17 -0.65 9.39
C GLY A 152 -1.68 -0.70 10.84
N ILE A 153 -0.42 -0.32 11.07
CA ILE A 153 0.12 -0.27 12.43
C ILE A 153 -0.53 0.82 13.29
N LYS A 154 -0.89 1.96 12.68
CA LYS A 154 -1.68 3.01 13.36
C LYS A 154 -3.06 2.49 13.76
N ALA A 155 -3.77 1.83 12.86
CA ALA A 155 -5.09 1.25 13.12
C ALA A 155 -5.04 0.14 14.20
N LEU A 156 -3.99 -0.69 14.19
CA LEU A 156 -3.76 -1.67 15.25
C LEU A 156 -3.58 -0.98 16.61
N GLY A 157 -2.83 0.12 16.65
CA GLY A 157 -2.63 0.90 17.87
C GLY A 157 -3.93 1.50 18.42
N GLU A 158 -4.74 2.09 17.53
CA GLU A 158 -6.07 2.63 17.86
C GLU A 158 -7.01 1.53 18.39
N TRP A 159 -6.97 0.34 17.78
CA TRP A 159 -7.75 -0.82 18.24
C TRP A 159 -7.31 -1.31 19.63
N LEU A 160 -6.00 -1.35 19.91
CA LEU A 160 -5.47 -1.73 21.24
C LEU A 160 -5.85 -0.73 22.32
N GLU A 161 -5.84 0.57 22.00
CA GLU A 161 -6.31 1.61 22.92
C GLU A 161 -7.81 1.45 23.20
N ALA A 162 -8.63 1.29 22.16
CA ALA A 162 -10.09 1.20 22.28
C ALA A 162 -10.58 -0.08 22.98
N GLU A 163 -10.07 -1.25 22.60
CA GLU A 163 -10.57 -2.55 23.08
C GLU A 163 -9.89 -3.05 24.35
N HIS A 164 -8.65 -2.59 24.59
CA HIS A 164 -7.83 -3.09 25.70
C HIS A 164 -7.36 -1.99 26.66
N GLY A 165 -7.66 -0.72 26.39
CA GLY A 165 -7.31 0.40 27.27
C GLY A 165 -5.79 0.59 27.41
N MET A 166 -5.01 0.20 26.40
CA MET A 166 -3.57 0.38 26.40
C MET A 166 -3.20 1.84 26.10
N ASP A 167 -2.15 2.35 26.74
CA ASP A 167 -1.52 3.62 26.36
C ASP A 167 -0.65 3.38 25.12
N VAL A 168 -1.16 3.79 23.96
CA VAL A 168 -0.51 3.57 22.66
C VAL A 168 -0.18 4.91 22.02
N THR A 169 1.09 5.06 21.63
CA THR A 169 1.54 6.21 20.82
C THR A 169 2.04 5.71 19.47
N PHE A 170 1.39 6.13 18.39
CA PHE A 170 1.92 5.94 17.04
C PHE A 170 2.99 7.00 16.76
N ILE A 171 4.17 6.55 16.31
CA ILE A 171 5.29 7.42 15.95
C ILE A 171 5.62 7.21 14.48
N ASP A 172 5.27 8.20 13.64
CA ASP A 172 5.65 8.26 12.24
C ASP A 172 7.07 8.83 12.12
N ILE A 173 8.03 8.00 11.70
CA ILE A 173 9.41 8.42 11.43
C ILE A 173 9.61 8.35 9.91
N ASP A 174 9.62 9.52 9.27
CA ASP A 174 9.70 9.63 7.82
C ASP A 174 10.82 8.78 7.20
N ASN A 175 10.48 8.16 6.07
CA ASN A 175 11.37 7.37 5.24
C ASN A 175 10.98 7.70 3.79
N PRO A 176 11.91 8.24 2.98
CA PRO A 176 11.60 8.75 1.65
C PRO A 176 11.25 7.65 0.62
N VAL A 177 11.43 6.37 0.99
CA VAL A 177 11.11 5.21 0.15
C VAL A 177 9.64 4.86 0.24
#